data_AF-A0A1G2Y219-F1
#
_entry.id   AF-A0A1G2Y219-F1
#
_cell.length_a   1.000
_cell.length_b   1.000
_cell.length_c   1.000
_cell.angle_alpha   90.00
_cell.angle_beta   90.00
_cell.angle_gamma   90.00
#
_symmetry.space_group_name_H-M   'P 1'
#
loop_
_entity.id
_entity.type
_entity.pdbx_description
1 polymer ?
#
loop_
_entity_poly.entity_id
_entity_poly.type
_entity_poly.pdbx_seq_one_letter_code
_entity_poly.pdbx_strand_id
1 'polypeptide(L)'
;LKIDQLKKSRCFKHIYVSSDSKQAEKIALDNGVEFLPRAAEMCQNNVYWAEVVEHIMETIPGNPIVTWALTTSPLFNDFNGVVRKFLEVQGKCDSLVTVFPKKSFFLNKYGRGINYNPGYWHPYSQELETYYEVTGSCYMGLKSNMAKWKYWFGIKPYLFEVSQIESIDIDIPEDFKFAQKLYSIG
;
A
#
# COMPACT_ATOMS: atom_id res chain seq x y z
N LEU A 1 0.53 7.77 -14.64
CA LEU A 1 -0.02 8.21 -13.33
C LEU A 1 0.89 7.84 -12.16
N LYS A 2 0.95 6.59 -11.68
CA LYS A 2 1.72 6.26 -10.46
C LYS A 2 3.20 6.62 -10.57
N ILE A 3 3.83 6.33 -11.71
CA ILE A 3 5.22 6.76 -11.99
C ILE A 3 5.35 8.29 -11.89
N ASP A 4 4.41 9.04 -12.46
CA ASP A 4 4.43 10.51 -12.40
C ASP A 4 4.31 11.03 -10.96
N GLN A 5 3.44 10.42 -10.15
CA GLN A 5 3.28 10.75 -8.72
C GLN A 5 4.61 10.55 -7.97
N LEU A 6 5.26 9.40 -8.17
CA LEU A 6 6.56 9.08 -7.57
C LEU A 6 7.68 10.02 -8.07
N LYS A 7 7.69 10.40 -9.36
CA LYS A 7 8.69 11.35 -9.89
C LYS A 7 8.46 12.76 -9.34
N LYS A 8 7.21 13.21 -9.26
CA LYS A 8 6.85 14.55 -8.78
C LYS A 8 7.16 14.74 -7.29
N SER A 9 7.13 13.69 -6.48
CA SER A 9 7.45 13.77 -5.06
C SER A 9 8.93 14.11 -4.78
N ARG A 10 9.82 13.84 -5.75
CA ARG A 10 11.27 14.09 -5.69
C ARG A 10 11.97 13.52 -4.44
N CYS A 11 11.40 12.47 -3.85
CA CYS A 11 11.97 11.81 -2.67
C CYS A 11 12.57 10.43 -2.96
N PHE A 12 12.50 9.95 -4.20
CA PHE A 12 13.03 8.64 -4.61
C PHE A 12 14.25 8.79 -5.51
N LYS A 13 15.32 8.05 -5.20
CA LYS A 13 16.52 7.98 -6.02
C LYS A 13 16.36 7.05 -7.24
N HIS A 14 15.62 5.96 -7.04
CA HIS A 14 15.33 4.94 -8.04
C HIS A 14 13.83 4.62 -8.00
N ILE A 15 13.24 4.33 -9.15
CA ILE A 15 11.84 3.94 -9.28
C ILE A 15 11.82 2.67 -10.13
N TYR A 16 11.43 1.56 -9.51
CA TYR A 16 11.40 0.27 -10.17
C TYR A 16 9.97 -0.12 -10.53
N VAL A 17 9.75 -0.55 -11.76
CA VAL A 17 8.55 -1.29 -12.17
C VAL A 17 8.91 -2.76 -12.23
N SER A 18 8.32 -3.57 -11.35
CA SER A 18 8.53 -5.02 -11.34
C SER A 18 7.32 -5.74 -11.95
N SER A 19 7.54 -6.50 -13.01
CA SER A 19 6.49 -7.24 -13.73
C SER A 19 7.10 -8.26 -14.70
N ASP A 20 6.30 -9.21 -15.18
CA ASP A 20 6.57 -10.09 -16.32
C ASP A 20 5.95 -9.55 -17.64
N SER A 21 5.16 -8.47 -17.57
CA SER A 21 4.45 -7.90 -18.71
C SER A 21 5.34 -7.01 -19.60
N LYS A 22 5.34 -7.31 -20.90
CA LYS A 22 5.98 -6.46 -21.93
C LYS A 22 5.38 -5.06 -22.01
N GLN A 23 4.10 -4.92 -21.69
CA GLN A 23 3.47 -3.60 -21.64
C GLN A 23 3.99 -2.79 -20.46
N ALA A 24 4.16 -3.41 -19.28
CA ALA A 24 4.73 -2.76 -18.11
C ALA A 24 6.20 -2.36 -18.34
N GLU A 25 6.98 -3.22 -18.98
CA GLU A 25 8.36 -2.93 -19.41
C GLU A 25 8.41 -1.70 -20.30
N LYS A 26 7.58 -1.66 -21.35
CA LYS A 26 7.50 -0.50 -22.25
C LYS A 26 7.13 0.78 -21.50
N ILE A 27 6.12 0.73 -20.63
CA ILE A 27 5.70 1.90 -19.83
C ILE A 27 6.83 2.39 -18.92
N ALA A 28 7.59 1.50 -18.29
CA ALA A 28 8.73 1.86 -17.45
C ALA A 28 9.80 2.60 -18.26
N LEU A 29 10.22 2.01 -19.39
CA LEU A 29 11.25 2.57 -20.27
C LEU A 29 10.83 3.93 -20.86
N ASP A 30 9.60 4.04 -21.37
CA ASP A 30 9.06 5.29 -21.92
C ASP A 30 9.02 6.42 -20.88
N ASN A 31 8.89 6.08 -19.59
CA ASN A 31 8.89 7.06 -18.50
C ASN A 31 10.28 7.30 -17.88
N GLY A 32 11.32 6.63 -18.39
CA GLY A 32 12.70 6.76 -17.90
C GLY A 32 12.87 6.26 -16.46
N VAL A 33 12.16 5.20 -16.09
CA VAL A 33 12.31 4.52 -14.79
C VAL A 33 12.83 3.10 -14.99
N GLU A 34 13.40 2.49 -13.96
CA GLU A 34 14.01 1.18 -14.05
C GLU A 34 12.95 0.06 -14.16
N PHE A 35 13.22 -0.96 -14.98
CA PHE A 35 12.41 -2.17 -15.06
C PHE A 35 13.13 -3.34 -14.39
N LEU A 36 12.43 -4.02 -13.47
CA LEU A 36 12.91 -5.24 -12.82
C LEU A 36 12.06 -6.42 -13.30
N PRO A 37 12.56 -7.27 -14.21
CA PRO A 37 11.80 -8.43 -14.66
C PRO A 37 11.47 -9.33 -13.47
N ARG A 38 10.20 -9.69 -13.35
CA ARG A 38 9.72 -10.65 -12.34
C ARG A 38 9.54 -12.01 -13.00
N ALA A 39 9.90 -13.08 -12.28
CA ALA A 39 9.62 -14.44 -12.74
C ALA A 39 8.11 -14.61 -12.99
N ALA A 40 7.72 -15.25 -14.09
CA ALA A 40 6.33 -15.38 -14.50
C ALA A 40 5.48 -16.15 -13.47
N GLU A 41 6.09 -17.09 -12.75
CA GLU A 41 5.48 -17.81 -11.63
C GLU A 41 5.09 -16.85 -10.50
N MET A 42 5.95 -15.87 -10.20
CA MET A 42 5.74 -14.87 -9.14
C MET A 42 4.71 -13.79 -9.53
N CYS A 43 4.12 -13.89 -10.72
CA CYS A 43 3.00 -13.07 -11.18
C CYS A 43 1.66 -13.83 -11.18
N GLN A 44 1.65 -15.10 -10.75
CA GLN A 44 0.43 -15.92 -10.71
C GLN A 44 -0.32 -15.76 -9.38
N ASN A 45 -1.65 -15.92 -9.43
CA ASN A 45 -2.55 -15.76 -8.27
C ASN A 45 -2.53 -16.95 -7.29
N ASN A 46 -1.72 -17.96 -7.55
CA ASN A 46 -1.60 -19.17 -6.73
C ASN A 46 -0.29 -19.25 -5.91
N VAL A 47 0.56 -18.23 -6.02
CA VAL A 47 1.83 -18.13 -5.27
C VAL A 47 1.59 -17.37 -3.97
N TYR A 48 2.26 -17.80 -2.90
CA TYR A 48 2.16 -17.10 -1.63
C TYR A 48 2.79 -15.72 -1.72
N TRP A 49 2.09 -14.70 -1.22
CA TRP A 49 2.61 -13.33 -1.18
C TRP A 49 4.01 -13.23 -0.53
N ALA A 50 4.30 -14.10 0.43
CA ALA A 50 5.60 -14.22 1.06
C ALA A 50 6.74 -14.47 0.05
N GLU A 51 6.52 -15.39 -0.90
CA GLU A 51 7.50 -15.74 -1.93
C GLU A 51 7.64 -14.61 -2.95
N VAL A 52 6.52 -13.96 -3.31
CA VAL A 52 6.51 -12.80 -4.21
C VAL A 52 7.32 -11.64 -3.62
N VAL A 53 7.09 -11.31 -2.34
CA VAL A 53 7.82 -10.24 -1.65
C VAL A 53 9.30 -10.55 -1.54
N GLU A 54 9.66 -11.77 -1.11
CA GLU A 54 11.05 -12.23 -1.02
C GLU A 54 11.76 -12.10 -2.38
N HIS A 55 11.17 -12.65 -3.44
CA HIS A 55 11.70 -12.59 -4.80
C HIS A 55 11.95 -11.14 -5.27
N ILE A 56 10.98 -10.25 -5.08
CA ILE A 56 11.15 -8.84 -5.50
C ILE A 56 12.26 -8.17 -4.69
N MET A 57 12.34 -8.41 -3.38
CA MET A 57 13.42 -7.84 -2.57
C MET A 57 14.80 -8.31 -3.05
N GLU A 58 14.95 -9.57 -3.48
CA GLU A 58 16.21 -10.10 -4.01
C GLU A 58 16.67 -9.37 -5.29
N THR A 59 15.73 -8.93 -6.14
CA THR A 59 16.05 -8.22 -7.39
C THR A 59 16.50 -6.76 -7.19
N ILE A 60 16.18 -6.13 -6.06
CA ILE A 60 16.52 -4.73 -5.79
C ILE A 60 18.01 -4.63 -5.41
N PRO A 61 18.85 -3.81 -6.08
CA PRO A 61 20.26 -3.71 -5.74
C PRO A 61 20.53 -3.11 -4.35
N GLY A 62 21.52 -3.65 -3.64
CA GLY A 62 21.93 -3.17 -2.31
C GLY A 62 20.94 -3.49 -1.20
N ASN A 63 20.88 -2.62 -0.18
CA ASN A 63 19.92 -2.70 0.93
C ASN A 63 19.25 -1.34 1.23
N PRO A 64 18.48 -0.78 0.28
CA PRO A 64 17.83 0.52 0.47
C PRO A 64 16.59 0.42 1.37
N ILE A 65 16.08 1.58 1.78
CA ILE A 65 14.69 1.71 2.19
C ILE A 65 13.84 1.56 0.94
N VAL A 66 12.85 0.67 0.98
CA VAL A 66 11.94 0.39 -0.13
C VAL A 66 10.58 0.98 0.21
N THR A 67 10.01 1.69 -0.75
CA THR A 67 8.59 2.06 -0.76
C THR A 67 7.89 1.20 -1.80
N TRP A 68 6.92 0.41 -1.35
CA TRP A 68 6.04 -0.36 -2.21
C TRP A 68 4.76 0.44 -2.45
N ALA A 69 4.53 0.86 -3.70
CA ALA A 69 3.37 1.65 -4.10
C ALA A 69 2.54 0.86 -5.11
N LEU A 70 1.33 0.42 -4.71
CA LEU A 70 0.46 -0.32 -5.60
C LEU A 70 -0.15 0.60 -6.67
N THR A 71 -0.26 0.09 -7.89
CA THR A 71 -0.90 0.82 -9.00
C THR A 71 -2.42 0.83 -8.88
N THR A 72 -3.00 -0.05 -8.06
CA THR A 72 -4.45 -0.17 -7.79
C THR A 72 -4.98 0.96 -6.91
N SER A 73 -4.11 1.70 -6.20
CA SER A 73 -4.50 2.84 -5.37
C SER A 73 -4.04 4.17 -6.01
N PRO A 74 -4.69 4.63 -7.10
CA PRO A 74 -4.17 5.73 -7.93
C PRO A 74 -4.33 7.11 -7.31
N LEU A 75 -5.21 7.28 -6.32
CA LEU A 75 -5.56 8.59 -5.79
C LEU A 75 -4.62 9.07 -4.68
N PHE A 76 -3.89 8.16 -4.04
CA PHE A 76 -2.83 8.53 -3.10
C PHE A 76 -1.63 9.16 -3.79
N ASN A 77 -1.21 10.34 -3.29
CA ASN A 77 -0.09 11.12 -3.85
C ASN A 77 0.84 11.75 -2.81
N ASP A 78 0.62 11.57 -1.50
CA ASP A 78 1.50 12.15 -0.45
C ASP A 78 2.75 11.29 -0.16
N PHE A 79 3.52 10.98 -1.20
CA PHE A 79 4.76 10.22 -1.04
C PHE A 79 5.84 10.98 -0.26
N ASN A 80 5.84 12.32 -0.32
CA ASN A 80 6.80 13.14 0.42
C ASN A 80 6.48 13.08 1.93
N GLY A 81 5.21 13.25 2.31
CA GLY A 81 4.77 13.15 3.69
C GLY A 81 5.03 11.77 4.28
N VAL A 82 4.75 10.70 3.53
CA VAL A 82 5.05 9.32 3.97
C VAL A 82 6.55 9.10 4.19
N VAL A 83 7.41 9.45 3.23
CA VAL A 83 8.88 9.28 3.39
C VAL A 83 9.41 10.10 4.55
N ARG A 84 9.01 11.38 4.66
CA ARG A 84 9.39 12.25 5.78
C ARG A 84 8.98 11.62 7.11
N LYS A 85 7.75 11.10 7.20
CA LYS A 85 7.23 10.52 8.44
C LYS A 85 7.99 9.27 8.85
N PHE A 86 8.30 8.40 7.90
CA PHE A 86 9.09 7.19 8.19
C PHE A 86 10.49 7.51 8.69
N LEU A 87 11.17 8.48 8.08
CA LEU A 87 12.47 8.94 8.55
C LEU A 87 12.40 9.56 9.96
N GLU A 88 11.33 10.29 10.29
CA GLU A 88 11.08 10.86 11.63
C GLU A 88 10.91 9.77 12.70
N VAL A 89 10.19 8.69 12.38
CA VAL A 89 9.89 7.60 13.34
C VAL A 89 10.89 6.44 13.26
N GLN A 90 11.94 6.57 12.46
CA GLN A 90 12.97 5.56 12.30
C GLN A 90 13.63 5.26 13.66
N GLY A 91 13.78 3.97 13.99
CA GLY A 91 14.27 3.51 15.29
C GLY A 91 13.17 3.35 16.36
N LYS A 92 11.99 3.94 16.17
CA LYS A 92 10.80 3.68 17.01
C LYS A 92 9.84 2.69 16.37
N CYS A 93 9.72 2.74 15.04
CA CYS A 93 8.95 1.84 14.20
C CYS A 93 9.89 1.09 13.25
N ASP A 94 9.50 -0.12 12.85
CA ASP A 94 10.28 -0.96 11.93
C ASP A 94 9.92 -0.74 10.45
N SER A 95 8.73 -0.19 10.21
CA SER A 95 8.09 -0.03 8.91
C SER A 95 7.02 1.06 8.97
N LEU A 96 6.41 1.39 7.83
CA LEU A 96 5.24 2.25 7.72
C LEU A 96 4.22 1.62 6.76
N VAL A 97 2.94 1.74 7.10
CA VAL A 97 1.82 1.33 6.26
C VAL A 97 0.77 2.44 6.20
N THR A 98 0.23 2.70 5.02
CA THR A 98 -0.90 3.62 4.87
C THR A 98 -2.21 2.94 5.24
N VAL A 99 -2.98 3.60 6.11
CA VAL A 99 -4.24 3.07 6.63
C VAL A 99 -5.36 4.09 6.57
N PHE A 100 -6.59 3.62 6.47
CA PHE A 100 -7.79 4.45 6.60
C PHE A 100 -8.43 4.19 7.97
N PRO A 101 -8.55 5.21 8.84
CA PRO A 101 -9.24 5.07 10.12
C PRO A 101 -10.75 4.88 9.90
N LYS A 102 -11.31 3.82 10.50
CA LYS A 102 -12.69 3.40 10.31
C LYS A 102 -13.39 3.21 11.65
N LYS A 103 -14.49 3.95 11.84
CA LYS A 103 -15.45 3.74 12.93
C LYS A 103 -16.74 3.21 12.32
N SER A 104 -16.92 1.90 12.37
CA SER A 104 -18.08 1.21 11.79
C SER A 104 -18.45 0.00 12.64
N PHE A 105 -19.72 -0.38 12.59
CA PHE A 105 -20.23 -1.56 13.28
C PHE A 105 -20.00 -2.79 12.40
N PHE A 106 -19.14 -3.70 12.82
CA PHE A 106 -18.81 -4.90 12.05
C PHE A 106 -19.54 -6.12 12.62
N LEU A 107 -20.14 -6.92 11.73
CA LEU A 107 -20.70 -8.23 12.05
C LEU A 107 -19.80 -9.32 11.47
N ASN A 108 -19.61 -10.42 12.20
CA ASN A 108 -19.01 -11.62 11.63
C ASN A 108 -20.05 -12.40 10.79
N LYS A 109 -19.59 -13.47 10.12
CA LYS A 109 -20.45 -14.32 9.27
C LYS A 109 -21.63 -14.99 9.99
N TYR A 110 -21.65 -14.97 11.32
CA TYR A 110 -22.73 -15.52 12.15
C TYR A 110 -23.69 -14.43 12.66
N GLY A 111 -23.55 -13.19 12.20
CA GLY A 111 -24.37 -12.06 12.62
C GLY A 111 -24.05 -11.52 14.02
N ARG A 112 -22.87 -11.83 14.58
CA ARG A 112 -22.43 -11.31 15.88
C ARG A 112 -21.53 -10.08 15.70
N GLY A 113 -21.74 -9.06 16.54
CA GLY A 113 -20.89 -7.88 16.61
C GLY A 113 -19.43 -8.25 16.87
N ILE A 114 -18.52 -7.68 16.09
CA ILE A 114 -17.06 -7.86 16.24
C ILE A 114 -16.52 -6.83 17.24
N ASN A 115 -16.97 -5.58 17.14
CA ASN A 115 -16.48 -4.45 17.91
C ASN A 115 -17.57 -3.70 18.69
N TYR A 116 -18.75 -4.31 18.83
CA TYR A 116 -19.88 -3.73 19.57
C TYR A 116 -20.84 -4.84 20.07
N ASN A 117 -21.68 -4.49 21.03
CA ASN A 117 -22.75 -5.37 21.53
C ASN A 117 -24.12 -4.73 21.24
N PRO A 118 -25.10 -5.46 20.65
CA PRO A 118 -26.41 -4.89 20.34
C PRO A 118 -27.30 -4.71 21.59
N GLY A 119 -28.42 -4.00 21.42
CA GLY A 119 -29.41 -3.76 22.48
C GLY A 119 -29.00 -2.63 23.42
N TYR A 120 -29.22 -2.81 24.73
CA TYR A 120 -28.88 -1.79 25.74
C TYR A 120 -27.38 -1.43 25.79
N TRP A 121 -26.53 -2.30 25.24
CA TRP A 121 -25.08 -2.16 25.25
C TRP A 121 -24.53 -1.55 23.95
N HIS A 122 -25.41 -1.12 23.05
CA HIS A 122 -25.02 -0.57 21.76
C HIS A 122 -24.43 0.83 21.93
N PRO A 123 -23.13 1.03 21.64
CA PRO A 123 -22.50 2.33 21.78
C PRO A 123 -22.91 3.26 20.64
N TYR A 124 -22.77 4.57 20.83
CA TYR A 124 -22.86 5.51 19.71
C TYR A 124 -21.64 5.36 18.80
N SER A 125 -21.81 5.65 17.51
CA SER A 125 -20.74 5.50 16.50
C SER A 125 -19.45 6.27 16.84
N GLN A 126 -19.56 7.37 17.57
CA GLN A 126 -18.46 8.24 18.00
C GLN A 126 -17.61 7.58 19.09
N GLU A 127 -18.21 6.71 19.91
CA GLU A 127 -17.60 6.01 21.04
C GLU A 127 -16.89 4.72 20.62
N LEU A 128 -17.06 4.29 19.36
CA LEU A 128 -16.38 3.13 18.82
C LEU A 128 -14.86 3.32 18.84
N GLU A 129 -14.17 2.22 19.17
CA GLU A 129 -12.75 2.06 18.90
C GLU A 129 -12.50 2.20 17.39
N THR A 130 -11.44 2.94 17.04
CA THR A 130 -11.03 3.10 15.65
C THR A 130 -10.30 1.85 15.19
N TYR A 131 -10.80 1.24 14.12
CA TYR A 131 -10.07 0.20 13.39
C TYR A 131 -9.37 0.83 12.18
N TYR A 132 -8.30 0.21 11.73
CA TYR A 132 -7.47 0.73 10.65
C TYR A 132 -7.45 -0.23 9.47
N GLU A 133 -8.02 0.21 8.36
CA GLU A 133 -8.06 -0.54 7.11
C GLU A 133 -6.78 -0.29 6.32
N VAL A 134 -6.06 -1.35 5.94
CA VAL A 134 -4.86 -1.23 5.11
C VAL A 134 -5.28 -0.87 3.69
N THR A 135 -4.67 0.18 3.13
CA THR A 135 -5.17 0.82 1.89
C THR A 135 -4.43 0.43 0.62
N GLY A 136 -3.32 -0.31 0.71
CA GLY A 136 -2.49 -0.63 -0.46
C GLY A 136 -1.68 0.54 -1.03
N SER A 137 -2.00 1.78 -0.66
CA SER A 137 -1.42 3.00 -1.22
C SER A 137 0.10 3.10 -1.06
N CYS A 138 0.62 2.78 0.12
CA CYS A 138 2.05 2.77 0.37
C CYS A 138 2.45 1.88 1.56
N TYR A 139 3.47 1.06 1.35
CA TYR A 139 4.21 0.35 2.40
C TYR A 139 5.67 0.75 2.36
N MET A 140 6.34 0.80 3.49
CA MET A 140 7.75 1.16 3.53
C MET A 140 8.52 0.46 4.64
N GLY A 141 9.76 0.09 4.33
CA GLY A 141 10.65 -0.62 5.23
C GLY A 141 12.03 -0.81 4.61
N LEU A 142 12.99 -1.25 5.42
CA LEU A 142 14.30 -1.64 4.92
C LEU A 142 14.17 -2.92 4.09
N LYS A 143 14.80 -2.99 2.91
CA LYS A 143 14.76 -4.19 2.04
C LYS A 143 15.06 -5.47 2.82
N SER A 144 16.14 -5.49 3.60
CA SER A 144 16.54 -6.68 4.37
C SER A 144 15.47 -7.11 5.38
N ASN A 145 14.71 -6.15 5.92
CA ASN A 145 13.62 -6.44 6.83
C ASN A 145 12.41 -7.02 6.09
N MET A 146 11.99 -6.40 4.98
CA MET A 146 10.90 -6.91 4.12
C MET A 146 11.18 -8.33 3.63
N ALA A 147 12.42 -8.62 3.23
CA ALA A 147 12.86 -9.96 2.86
C ALA A 147 12.78 -10.93 4.05
N LYS A 148 13.27 -10.53 5.23
CA LYS A 148 13.21 -11.35 6.46
C LYS A 148 11.78 -11.66 6.89
N TRP A 149 10.89 -10.67 6.84
CA TRP A 149 9.49 -10.84 7.21
C TRP A 149 8.69 -11.59 6.15
N LYS A 150 9.21 -11.64 4.92
CA LYS A 150 8.48 -12.08 3.72
C LYS A 150 7.13 -11.35 3.63
N TYR A 151 7.14 -10.05 3.90
CA TYR A 151 5.93 -9.22 3.96
C TYR A 151 6.24 -7.74 3.78
N TRP A 152 5.23 -6.93 3.46
CA TRP A 152 5.40 -5.51 3.16
C TRP A 152 5.78 -4.65 4.36
N PHE A 153 5.40 -5.06 5.57
CA PHE A 153 5.67 -4.31 6.80
C PHE A 153 5.91 -5.25 7.98
N GLY A 154 6.51 -4.72 9.03
CA GLY A 154 6.95 -5.47 10.20
C GLY A 154 5.92 -5.57 11.31
N ILE A 155 6.38 -5.92 12.50
CA ILE A 155 5.52 -6.12 13.68
C ILE A 155 5.14 -4.80 14.36
N LYS A 156 5.91 -3.72 14.11
CA LYS A 156 5.69 -2.41 14.70
C LYS A 156 5.67 -1.32 13.63
N PRO A 157 4.69 -1.37 12.70
CA PRO A 157 4.56 -0.36 11.68
C PRO A 157 4.07 0.96 12.28
N TYR A 158 4.52 2.07 11.72
CA TYR A 158 3.82 3.34 11.87
C TYR A 158 2.57 3.33 10.97
N LEU A 159 1.43 3.67 11.55
CA LEU A 159 0.16 3.79 10.83
C LEU A 159 0.03 5.20 10.27
N PHE A 160 0.22 5.35 8.96
CA PHE A 160 0.06 6.63 8.27
C PHE A 160 -1.39 6.77 7.79
N GLU A 161 -2.17 7.58 8.49
CA GLU A 161 -3.58 7.78 8.16
C GLU A 161 -3.74 8.57 6.84
N VAL A 162 -4.59 8.06 5.95
CA VAL A 162 -4.94 8.70 4.68
C VAL A 162 -6.41 9.08 4.65
N SER A 163 -6.79 10.00 3.76
CA SER A 163 -8.20 10.34 3.55
C SER A 163 -8.98 9.20 2.88
N GLN A 164 -10.31 9.26 2.94
CA GLN A 164 -11.18 8.29 2.26
C GLN A 164 -10.96 8.27 0.73
N ILE A 165 -10.60 9.40 0.13
CA ILE A 165 -10.33 9.48 -1.30
C ILE A 165 -9.02 8.75 -1.61
N GLU A 166 -8.00 8.96 -0.79
CA GLU A 166 -6.68 8.33 -0.95
C GLU A 166 -6.66 6.85 -0.57
N SER A 167 -7.70 6.36 0.13
CA SER A 167 -7.85 4.96 0.49
C SER A 167 -8.53 4.11 -0.57
N ILE A 168 -8.93 4.69 -1.71
CA ILE A 168 -9.62 3.96 -2.78
C ILE A 168 -8.64 3.05 -3.50
N ASP A 169 -8.95 1.75 -3.47
CA ASP A 169 -8.27 0.69 -4.22
C ASP A 169 -9.17 0.21 -5.37
N ILE A 170 -8.55 -0.22 -6.46
CA ILE A 170 -9.23 -0.65 -7.69
C ILE A 170 -9.06 -2.14 -7.85
N ASP A 171 -10.12 -2.88 -7.54
CA ASP A 171 -10.21 -4.33 -7.76
C ASP A 171 -11.13 -4.68 -8.93
N ILE A 172 -12.19 -3.88 -9.13
CA ILE A 172 -13.21 -4.11 -10.16
C ILE A 172 -13.42 -2.90 -11.08
N PRO A 173 -14.03 -3.09 -12.28
CA PRO A 173 -14.27 -2.00 -13.23
C PRO A 173 -15.09 -0.82 -12.67
N GLU A 174 -15.97 -1.08 -11.70
CA GLU A 174 -16.76 -0.07 -11.00
C GLU A 174 -15.87 0.85 -10.17
N ASP A 175 -14.90 0.31 -9.45
CA ASP A 175 -13.91 1.08 -8.67
C ASP A 175 -13.12 2.00 -9.59
N PHE A 176 -12.71 1.49 -10.75
CA PHE A 176 -11.98 2.28 -11.74
C PHE A 176 -12.81 3.48 -12.22
N LYS A 177 -14.08 3.27 -12.58
CA LYS A 177 -14.98 4.37 -12.99
C LYS A 177 -15.19 5.39 -11.86
N PHE A 178 -15.31 4.91 -10.63
CA PHE A 178 -15.47 5.77 -9.46
C PHE A 178 -14.21 6.60 -9.21
N ALA A 179 -13.04 5.96 -9.19
CA ALA A 179 -11.75 6.62 -9.05
C ALA A 179 -11.48 7.64 -10.16
N GLN A 180 -11.85 7.35 -11.41
CA GLN A 180 -11.73 8.29 -12.53
C GLN A 180 -12.54 9.57 -12.30
N LYS A 181 -13.77 9.47 -11.79
CA LYS A 181 -14.59 10.64 -11.47
C LYS A 181 -13.93 11.50 -10.41
N LEU A 182 -13.45 10.87 -9.33
CA LEU A 182 -12.77 11.59 -8.26
C LEU A 182 -11.47 12.25 -8.74
N TYR A 183 -10.69 11.54 -9.56
CA TYR A 183 -9.47 12.06 -10.16
C TYR A 183 -9.73 13.30 -11.02
N SER A 184 -10.87 13.38 -11.70
CA SER A 184 -11.22 14.53 -12.55
C SER A 184 -11.66 15.79 -11.81
N ILE A 185 -12.01 15.67 -10.52
CA ILE A 185 -12.50 16.77 -9.69
C ILE A 185 -11.35 17.46 -8.92
N GLY A 186 -10.24 16.75 -8.69
CA GLY A 186 -9.04 17.27 -8.02
C GLY A 186 -7.99 17.79 -8.99
#